data_AF-A0A8T7B0V9-F1
#
_entry.id   AF-A0A8T7B0V9-F1
#
_cell.length_a   1.000
_cell.length_b   1.000
_cell.length_c   1.000
_cell.angle_alpha   90.00
_cell.angle_beta   90.00
_cell.angle_gamma   90.00
#
_symmetry.space_group_name_H-M   'P 1'
#
loop_
_entity.id
_entity.type
_entity.pdbx_description
1 polymer ?
#
loop_
_entity_poly.entity_id
_entity_poly.type
_entity_poly.pdbx_seq_one_letter_code
_entity_poly.pdbx_strand_id
1 'polypeptide(L)'
;MLNGNRPRAGRTIGSILKLAAGWSLLNVCLVTASAVQAETTMRFQRLSIDDGLSQSNIQAIVQDQSGLLWFATENGVNRFNGYEFTIYRRDRSSSNALENDFVSDMAVDENGDIWMATDGGGLARWDSTNDNFRTYKHAPFDPTTIADDHVSTVVATGAGVVWIGTRGSGVNRLDTGSGSVTHFSHDPANPESLSNDDIYELARDPSGALWAATQQGLNRIDPETGAVTRYLNDPADPNSLSDNIVESMYIDSAGTVWAGTFAGGLNRLDAGSQIFHHYRHQDDIPGSLSDDRVQVIFEDSSQRLWIGTAAGLNLMNRDTGTFTRYLHDPADETSLSGDNIMSMFQDRSGVLWVGTQLNGVNAWNPRSWSFGHHVPRSRADSGLSSPLISSFAQSSTGELWIGTFGSGI
;
A
#
# COMPACT_ATOMS: atom_id res chain seq x y z
N MET A 1 -18.90 74.39 39.68
CA MET A 1 -20.12 74.83 40.39
C MET A 1 -21.25 73.92 39.93
N LEU A 2 -21.45 72.78 40.59
CA LEU A 2 -22.41 72.50 41.68
C LEU A 2 -23.90 72.49 41.25
N ASN A 3 -24.52 71.32 41.51
CA ASN A 3 -25.95 71.02 41.70
C ASN A 3 -26.86 71.03 40.46
N GLY A 4 -27.85 70.14 40.30
CA GLY A 4 -28.40 69.11 41.17
C GLY A 4 -29.82 68.71 40.71
N ASN A 5 -30.17 67.45 40.94
CA ASN A 5 -31.49 66.85 41.19
C ASN A 5 -32.72 67.08 40.27
N ARG A 6 -33.22 65.92 39.80
CA ARG A 6 -34.61 65.55 39.40
C ARG A 6 -35.60 65.66 40.61
N PRO A 7 -36.89 65.21 40.50
CA PRO A 7 -38.01 65.51 39.57
C PRO A 7 -39.34 65.76 40.34
N ARG A 8 -40.48 66.01 39.65
CA ARG A 8 -41.83 65.39 39.92
C ARG A 8 -42.98 66.09 39.15
N ALA A 9 -43.69 65.30 38.36
CA ALA A 9 -45.15 65.38 38.12
C ALA A 9 -45.54 63.94 37.70
N GLY A 10 -46.57 63.28 38.20
CA GLY A 10 -47.91 63.76 38.52
C GLY A 10 -48.87 62.96 37.62
N ARG A 11 -49.48 61.92 38.19
CA ARG A 11 -50.37 60.92 37.55
C ARG A 11 -51.58 61.55 36.85
N THR A 12 -52.03 60.92 35.76
CA THR A 12 -53.47 60.68 35.51
C THR A 12 -53.72 59.39 34.74
N ILE A 13 -54.84 58.76 35.07
CA ILE A 13 -55.28 57.38 34.79
C ILE A 13 -56.18 57.36 33.54
N GLY A 14 -56.11 56.27 32.76
CA GLY A 14 -57.02 56.01 31.63
C GLY A 14 -57.02 54.53 31.19
N SER A 15 -57.73 53.71 31.97
CA SER A 15 -58.43 52.45 31.68
C SER A 15 -58.16 51.58 30.41
N ILE A 16 -57.80 50.32 30.69
CA ILE A 16 -58.38 49.03 30.25
C ILE A 16 -58.42 48.68 28.74
N LEU A 17 -57.59 47.69 28.35
CA LEU A 17 -58.06 46.50 27.62
C LEU A 17 -57.08 45.33 27.82
N LYS A 18 -57.61 44.20 28.29
CA LYS A 18 -56.94 42.90 28.41
C LYS A 18 -56.81 42.26 27.02
N LEU A 19 -55.66 41.68 26.69
CA LEU A 19 -55.60 40.46 25.87
C LEU A 19 -54.24 39.75 25.96
N ALA A 20 -54.34 38.50 26.39
CA ALA A 20 -53.54 37.32 26.09
C ALA A 20 -52.01 37.32 26.33
N ALA A 21 -51.64 36.53 27.33
CA ALA A 21 -50.35 35.88 27.46
C ALA A 21 -50.05 34.96 26.27
N GLY A 22 -48.78 34.92 25.87
CA GLY A 22 -48.26 34.00 24.86
C GLY A 22 -46.78 34.27 24.59
N TRP A 23 -45.93 34.13 25.61
CA TRP A 23 -44.48 34.10 25.39
C TRP A 23 -44.11 32.71 24.88
N SER A 24 -44.13 32.53 23.56
CA SER A 24 -43.46 31.40 22.92
C SER A 24 -42.02 31.80 22.63
N LEU A 25 -41.11 31.41 23.53
CA LEU A 25 -39.68 31.37 23.27
C LEU A 25 -39.43 30.39 22.12
N LEU A 26 -39.24 30.92 20.92
CA LEU A 26 -38.71 30.14 19.80
C LEU A 26 -37.19 29.99 20.04
N ASN A 27 -36.81 29.00 20.85
CA ASN A 27 -35.44 28.50 20.86
C ASN A 27 -35.19 27.83 19.51
N VAL A 28 -34.62 28.58 18.57
CA VAL A 28 -34.01 28.01 17.38
C VAL A 28 -32.71 27.36 17.82
N CYS A 29 -32.80 26.10 18.26
CA CYS A 29 -31.65 25.21 18.29
C CYS A 29 -31.23 24.99 16.84
N LEU A 30 -30.26 25.77 16.37
CA LEU A 30 -29.43 25.39 15.22
C LEU A 30 -28.60 24.19 15.67
N VAL A 31 -29.18 23.00 15.57
CA VAL A 31 -28.40 21.77 15.49
C VAL A 31 -27.76 21.81 14.11
N THR A 32 -26.50 22.23 14.05
CA THR A 32 -25.66 21.85 12.91
C THR A 32 -25.58 20.33 12.97
N ALA A 33 -26.40 19.66 12.16
CA ALA A 33 -26.16 18.27 11.83
C ALA A 33 -24.81 18.26 11.11
N SER A 34 -23.73 18.02 11.84
CA SER A 34 -22.55 17.44 11.23
C SER A 34 -23.06 16.19 10.55
N ALA A 35 -23.07 16.18 9.22
CA ALA A 35 -23.23 14.93 8.51
C ALA A 35 -22.08 14.06 9.01
N VAL A 36 -22.38 13.12 9.91
CA VAL A 36 -21.51 11.98 10.13
C VAL A 36 -21.53 11.29 8.78
N GLN A 37 -20.50 11.55 8.00
CA GLN A 37 -20.24 10.79 6.81
C GLN A 37 -20.10 9.37 7.34
N ALA A 38 -21.09 8.51 7.06
CA ALA A 38 -21.06 7.14 7.51
C ALA A 38 -19.70 6.58 7.06
N GLU A 39 -18.86 6.20 8.02
CA GLU A 39 -17.57 5.60 7.72
C GLU A 39 -17.86 4.39 6.85
N THR A 40 -17.52 4.53 5.57
CA THR A 40 -17.88 3.54 4.57
C THR A 40 -16.92 2.38 4.77
N THR A 41 -17.37 1.33 5.44
CA THR A 41 -16.53 0.18 5.80
C THR A 41 -15.99 -0.48 4.53
N MET A 42 -14.67 -0.53 4.39
CA MET A 42 -14.01 -1.26 3.31
C MET A 42 -14.26 -2.75 3.48
N ARG A 43 -14.72 -3.40 2.39
CA ARG A 43 -15.02 -4.84 2.36
C ARG A 43 -14.13 -5.54 1.34
N PHE A 44 -13.54 -6.65 1.76
CA PHE A 44 -12.60 -7.43 0.97
C PHE A 44 -13.19 -8.79 0.58
N GLN A 45 -12.90 -9.22 -0.64
CA GLN A 45 -12.96 -10.63 -1.02
C GLN A 45 -11.63 -11.28 -0.66
N ARG A 46 -11.64 -12.50 -0.10
CA ARG A 46 -10.43 -13.20 0.32
C ARG A 46 -10.11 -14.32 -0.67
N LEU A 47 -8.83 -14.49 -1.00
CA LEU A 47 -8.27 -15.65 -1.70
C LEU A 47 -7.20 -16.29 -0.82
N SER A 48 -7.24 -17.61 -0.71
CA SER A 48 -6.44 -18.40 0.23
C SER A 48 -5.94 -19.71 -0.41
N ILE A 49 -5.32 -20.56 0.42
CA ILE A 49 -4.88 -21.90 0.00
C ILE A 49 -6.07 -22.76 -0.44
N ASP A 50 -7.25 -22.58 0.17
CA ASP A 50 -8.46 -23.30 -0.20
C ASP A 50 -8.96 -22.95 -1.61
N ASP A 51 -8.55 -21.79 -2.14
CA ASP A 51 -8.83 -21.33 -3.50
C ASP A 51 -7.74 -21.76 -4.51
N GLY A 52 -6.68 -22.43 -4.06
CA GLY A 52 -5.61 -22.97 -4.91
C GLY A 52 -4.27 -22.23 -4.85
N LEU A 53 -4.12 -21.24 -3.96
CA LEU A 53 -2.86 -20.54 -3.72
C LEU A 53 -1.80 -21.47 -3.11
N SER A 54 -0.55 -21.41 -3.56
CA SER A 54 0.51 -22.33 -3.10
C SER A 54 0.91 -22.14 -1.64
N GLN A 55 0.88 -20.91 -1.14
CA GLN A 55 1.28 -20.52 0.21
C GLN A 55 0.65 -19.15 0.55
N SER A 56 0.32 -18.92 1.82
CA SER A 56 -0.53 -17.78 2.24
C SER A 56 0.22 -16.48 2.57
N ASN A 57 1.56 -16.48 2.55
CA ASN A 57 2.41 -15.31 2.69
C ASN A 57 2.80 -14.77 1.29
N ILE A 58 2.24 -13.63 0.93
CA ILE A 58 2.41 -13.03 -0.39
C ILE A 58 3.45 -11.92 -0.32
N GLN A 59 4.57 -12.14 -1.00
CA GLN A 59 5.73 -11.25 -0.98
C GLN A 59 5.57 -10.12 -2.00
N ALA A 60 5.13 -10.45 -3.22
CA ALA A 60 4.92 -9.47 -4.29
C ALA A 60 3.79 -9.89 -5.22
N ILE A 61 3.17 -8.92 -5.89
CA ILE A 61 2.09 -9.11 -6.85
C ILE A 61 2.39 -8.28 -8.10
N VAL A 62 2.36 -8.90 -9.27
CA VAL A 62 2.47 -8.19 -10.56
C VAL A 62 1.38 -8.65 -11.52
N GLN A 63 1.16 -7.87 -12.58
CA GLN A 63 0.26 -8.25 -13.68
C GLN A 63 1.03 -8.28 -14.99
N ASP A 64 0.97 -9.41 -15.70
CA ASP A 64 1.60 -9.52 -17.01
C ASP A 64 0.82 -8.75 -18.09
N GLN A 65 1.40 -8.65 -19.30
CA GLN A 65 0.77 -7.94 -20.42
C GLN A 65 -0.57 -8.54 -20.85
N SER A 66 -0.76 -9.86 -20.68
CA SER A 66 -1.98 -10.59 -21.02
C SER A 66 -3.11 -10.37 -20.00
N GLY A 67 -2.79 -9.86 -18.82
CA GLY A 67 -3.76 -9.55 -17.76
C GLY A 67 -3.78 -10.56 -16.63
N LEU A 68 -2.92 -11.56 -16.66
CA LEU A 68 -2.82 -12.55 -15.60
C LEU A 68 -2.07 -11.96 -14.41
N LEU A 69 -2.54 -12.29 -13.21
CA LEU A 69 -1.89 -11.89 -11.97
C LEU A 69 -0.85 -12.93 -11.59
N TRP A 70 0.26 -12.46 -11.05
CA TRP A 70 1.34 -13.28 -10.55
C TRP A 70 1.58 -12.95 -9.09
N PHE A 71 1.61 -13.97 -8.23
CA PHE A 71 1.83 -13.85 -6.79
C PHE A 71 3.12 -14.59 -6.41
N ALA A 72 4.10 -13.86 -5.89
CA ALA A 72 5.33 -14.40 -5.32
C ALA A 72 5.07 -14.88 -3.88
N THR A 73 5.56 -16.06 -3.55
CA THR A 73 5.42 -16.68 -2.23
C THR A 73 6.71 -17.35 -1.80
N GLU A 74 6.73 -17.87 -0.57
CA GLU A 74 7.84 -18.68 -0.07
C GLU A 74 7.90 -20.10 -0.66
N ASN A 75 6.85 -20.53 -1.37
CA ASN A 75 6.73 -21.88 -1.93
C ASN A 75 6.18 -21.84 -3.36
N GLY A 76 6.90 -21.13 -4.22
CA GLY A 76 6.67 -21.02 -5.65
C GLY A 76 5.99 -19.72 -6.04
N VAL A 77 5.73 -19.60 -7.35
CA VAL A 77 5.04 -18.46 -7.95
C VAL A 77 3.72 -18.91 -8.50
N ASN A 78 2.67 -18.14 -8.25
CA ASN A 78 1.30 -18.47 -8.63
C ASN A 78 0.85 -17.53 -9.74
N ARG A 79 0.52 -18.07 -10.92
CA ARG A 79 -0.13 -17.32 -11.99
C ARG A 79 -1.63 -17.57 -11.95
N PHE A 80 -2.42 -16.50 -11.89
CA PHE A 80 -3.87 -16.52 -11.74
C PHE A 80 -4.55 -15.87 -12.93
N ASN A 81 -5.52 -16.58 -13.50
CA ASN A 81 -6.28 -16.12 -14.66
C ASN A 81 -7.66 -15.52 -14.32
N GLY A 82 -7.97 -15.36 -13.03
CA GLY A 82 -9.29 -14.96 -12.54
C GLY A 82 -10.17 -16.12 -12.05
N TYR A 83 -9.79 -17.37 -12.38
CA TYR A 83 -10.53 -18.58 -12.02
C TYR A 83 -9.65 -19.65 -11.38
N GLU A 84 -8.45 -19.86 -11.91
CA GLU A 84 -7.55 -20.95 -11.53
C GLU A 84 -6.11 -20.46 -11.36
N PHE A 85 -5.37 -21.14 -10.48
CA PHE A 85 -3.94 -20.93 -10.25
C PHE A 85 -3.10 -21.97 -11.01
N THR A 86 -2.06 -21.48 -11.69
CA THR A 86 -0.93 -22.28 -12.17
C THR A 86 0.27 -22.03 -11.24
N ILE A 87 0.86 -23.08 -10.68
CA ILE A 87 1.95 -22.96 -9.70
C ILE A 87 3.27 -23.37 -10.35
N TYR A 88 4.25 -22.46 -10.32
CA TYR A 88 5.63 -22.70 -10.74
C TYR A 88 6.50 -22.95 -9.51
N ARG A 89 7.26 -24.05 -9.54
CA ARG A 89 8.17 -24.48 -8.47
C ARG A 89 9.50 -24.93 -9.04
N ARG A 90 10.47 -25.10 -8.14
CA ARG A 90 11.74 -25.71 -8.43
C ARG A 90 11.57 -27.14 -8.91
N ASP A 91 12.16 -27.40 -10.07
CA ASP A 91 12.31 -28.75 -10.60
C ASP A 91 13.79 -29.03 -10.88
N ARG A 92 14.40 -29.87 -10.05
CA ARG A 92 15.82 -30.25 -10.20
C ARG A 92 16.09 -31.06 -11.47
N SER A 93 15.06 -31.58 -12.13
CA SER A 93 15.17 -32.33 -13.37
C SER A 93 15.07 -31.45 -14.63
N SER A 94 14.71 -30.17 -14.48
CA SER A 94 14.52 -29.23 -15.59
C SER A 94 15.36 -27.98 -15.41
N SER A 95 16.26 -27.71 -16.35
CA SER A 95 17.01 -26.44 -16.41
C SER A 95 16.14 -25.24 -16.79
N ASN A 96 14.87 -25.48 -17.12
CA ASN A 96 13.91 -24.46 -17.57
C ASN A 96 12.93 -24.06 -16.46
N ALA A 97 13.03 -24.68 -15.28
CA ALA A 97 12.21 -24.38 -14.12
C ALA A 97 12.85 -23.31 -13.24
N LEU A 98 12.07 -22.79 -12.29
CA LEU A 98 12.56 -21.86 -11.29
C LEU A 98 13.66 -22.52 -10.44
N GLU A 99 14.72 -21.79 -10.10
CA GLU A 99 15.85 -22.36 -9.36
C GLU A 99 15.64 -22.42 -7.85
N ASN A 100 14.67 -21.66 -7.32
CA ASN A 100 14.30 -21.66 -5.91
C ASN A 100 12.81 -21.32 -5.75
N ASP A 101 12.15 -21.91 -4.76
CA ASP A 101 10.72 -21.69 -4.53
C ASP A 101 10.43 -20.37 -3.81
N PHE A 102 11.38 -19.85 -3.03
CA PHE A 102 11.20 -18.58 -2.35
C PHE A 102 11.46 -17.43 -3.32
N VAL A 103 10.38 -16.77 -3.74
CA VAL A 103 10.42 -15.52 -4.50
C VAL A 103 10.06 -14.35 -3.60
N SER A 104 11.00 -13.40 -3.46
CA SER A 104 10.92 -12.24 -2.58
C SER A 104 10.28 -11.03 -3.25
N ASP A 105 10.49 -10.87 -4.56
CA ASP A 105 10.00 -9.71 -5.31
C ASP A 105 9.85 -10.04 -6.79
N MET A 106 9.03 -9.26 -7.51
CA MET A 106 8.84 -9.37 -8.95
C MET A 106 8.68 -8.01 -9.62
N ALA A 107 9.25 -7.87 -10.82
CA ALA A 107 9.07 -6.69 -11.66
C ALA A 107 8.72 -7.06 -13.10
N VAL A 108 7.87 -6.26 -13.73
CA VAL A 108 7.54 -6.38 -15.15
C VAL A 108 8.28 -5.30 -15.90
N ASP A 109 9.00 -5.67 -16.96
CA ASP A 109 9.70 -4.70 -17.81
C ASP A 109 8.82 -4.20 -18.98
N GLU A 110 9.34 -3.24 -19.75
CA GLU A 110 8.62 -2.64 -20.89
C GLU A 110 8.34 -3.65 -22.02
N ASN A 111 9.10 -4.73 -22.11
CA ASN A 111 8.86 -5.81 -23.07
C ASN A 111 7.83 -6.82 -22.56
N GLY A 112 7.48 -6.74 -21.28
CA GLY A 112 6.55 -7.66 -20.62
C GLY A 112 7.20 -8.89 -20.03
N ASP A 113 8.54 -8.94 -19.98
CA ASP A 113 9.24 -9.99 -19.26
C ASP A 113 9.01 -9.79 -17.75
N ILE A 114 8.83 -10.89 -17.04
CA ILE A 114 8.72 -10.89 -15.58
C ILE A 114 10.07 -11.30 -15.01
N TRP A 115 10.64 -10.41 -14.22
CA TRP A 115 11.85 -10.60 -13.45
C TRP A 115 11.49 -10.96 -12.02
N MET A 116 12.19 -11.93 -11.44
CA MET A 116 11.88 -12.49 -10.12
C MET A 116 13.14 -12.53 -9.28
N ALA A 117 13.08 -11.89 -8.11
CA ALA A 117 14.08 -12.01 -7.06
C ALA A 117 13.86 -13.31 -6.30
N THR A 118 14.87 -14.18 -6.25
CA THR A 118 14.77 -15.45 -5.52
C THR A 118 15.79 -15.53 -4.40
N ASP A 119 15.40 -16.12 -3.27
CA ASP A 119 16.26 -16.23 -2.08
C ASP A 119 17.19 -17.45 -2.19
N GLY A 120 18.35 -17.25 -2.80
CA GLY A 120 19.39 -18.28 -3.00
C GLY A 120 19.31 -19.00 -4.35
N GLY A 121 18.44 -18.55 -5.26
CA GLY A 121 18.37 -19.03 -6.65
C GLY A 121 18.94 -18.04 -7.68
N GLY A 122 19.29 -16.82 -7.26
CA GLY A 122 19.69 -15.72 -8.13
C GLY A 122 18.50 -14.92 -8.67
N LEU A 123 18.70 -14.21 -9.76
CA LEU A 123 17.66 -13.50 -10.49
C LEU A 123 17.08 -14.41 -11.57
N ALA A 124 15.77 -14.59 -11.61
CA ALA A 124 15.09 -15.32 -12.68
C ALA A 124 14.33 -14.37 -13.62
N ARG A 125 14.27 -14.73 -14.90
CA ARG A 125 13.46 -14.06 -15.92
C ARG A 125 12.54 -15.09 -16.57
N TRP A 126 11.23 -14.87 -16.52
CA TRP A 126 10.26 -15.70 -17.22
C TRP A 126 10.14 -15.29 -18.69
N ASP A 127 10.35 -16.25 -19.59
CA ASP A 127 10.10 -16.11 -21.03
C ASP A 127 8.69 -16.60 -21.35
N SER A 128 7.81 -15.65 -21.65
CA SER A 128 6.42 -15.90 -22.00
C SER A 128 6.23 -16.75 -23.27
N THR A 129 7.21 -16.78 -24.17
CA THR A 129 7.13 -17.50 -25.45
C THR A 129 7.25 -19.01 -25.25
N ASN A 130 8.13 -19.42 -24.33
CA ASN A 130 8.50 -20.82 -24.12
C ASN A 130 8.05 -21.38 -22.76
N ASP A 131 7.41 -20.54 -21.94
CA ASP A 131 7.01 -20.83 -20.56
C ASP A 131 8.16 -21.43 -19.73
N ASN A 132 9.32 -20.77 -19.79
CA ASN A 132 10.52 -21.19 -19.09
C ASN A 132 11.18 -20.04 -18.32
N PHE A 133 12.12 -20.39 -17.43
CA PHE A 133 12.88 -19.45 -16.64
C PHE A 133 14.34 -19.44 -17.08
N ARG A 134 14.86 -18.25 -17.36
CA ARG A 134 16.30 -18.00 -17.50
C ARG A 134 16.82 -17.44 -16.19
N THR A 135 17.85 -18.06 -15.63
CA THR A 135 18.43 -17.65 -14.34
C THR A 135 19.80 -16.99 -14.53
N TYR A 136 20.03 -15.93 -13.77
CA TYR A 136 21.30 -15.23 -13.61
C TYR A 136 21.79 -15.52 -12.20
N LYS A 137 22.95 -16.13 -12.07
CA LYS A 137 23.51 -16.59 -10.79
C LYS A 137 24.88 -16.00 -10.54
N HIS A 138 25.24 -15.93 -9.27
CA HIS A 138 26.59 -15.64 -8.82
C HIS A 138 27.54 -16.76 -9.27
N ALA A 139 28.61 -16.37 -9.94
CA ALA A 139 29.75 -17.24 -10.19
C ALA A 139 30.94 -16.73 -9.38
N PRO A 140 31.46 -17.53 -8.43
CA PRO A 140 32.63 -17.15 -7.66
C PRO A 140 33.79 -16.76 -8.59
N PHE A 141 34.41 -15.61 -8.29
CA PHE A 141 35.53 -15.03 -9.03
C PHE A 141 35.21 -14.52 -10.46
N ASP A 142 33.94 -14.50 -10.86
CA ASP A 142 33.51 -13.85 -12.11
C ASP A 142 32.76 -12.54 -11.80
N PRO A 143 33.42 -11.38 -11.94
CA PRO A 143 32.83 -10.08 -11.65
C PRO A 143 31.81 -9.63 -12.72
N THR A 144 31.54 -10.46 -13.73
CA THR A 144 30.51 -10.17 -14.74
C THR A 144 29.16 -10.79 -14.40
N THR A 145 29.09 -11.57 -13.32
CA THR A 145 27.84 -12.15 -12.79
C THR A 145 27.28 -11.33 -11.64
N ILE A 146 26.07 -11.63 -11.16
CA ILE A 146 25.53 -10.97 -9.97
C ILE A 146 26.40 -11.29 -8.74
N ALA A 147 26.48 -10.38 -7.78
CA ALA A 147 27.36 -10.52 -6.62
C ALA A 147 26.87 -11.58 -5.60
N ASP A 148 25.57 -11.89 -5.59
CA ASP A 148 24.95 -12.85 -4.66
C ASP A 148 23.74 -13.52 -5.30
N ASP A 149 23.45 -14.75 -4.87
CA ASP A 149 22.25 -15.49 -5.26
C ASP A 149 21.04 -15.21 -4.36
N HIS A 150 21.23 -14.56 -3.22
CA HIS A 150 20.13 -14.14 -2.32
C HIS A 150 19.61 -12.77 -2.75
N VAL A 151 18.72 -12.77 -3.75
CA VAL A 151 18.12 -11.55 -4.28
C VAL A 151 16.90 -11.17 -3.45
N SER A 152 16.85 -9.94 -2.96
CA SER A 152 15.77 -9.43 -2.12
C SER A 152 14.74 -8.61 -2.89
N THR A 153 15.17 -7.86 -3.90
CA THR A 153 14.31 -6.94 -4.65
C THR A 153 14.82 -6.75 -6.07
N VAL A 154 13.91 -6.44 -6.99
CA VAL A 154 14.22 -6.22 -8.41
C VAL A 154 13.43 -5.05 -8.97
N VAL A 155 14.11 -4.15 -9.68
CA VAL A 155 13.48 -3.08 -10.47
C VAL A 155 13.92 -3.21 -11.91
N ALA A 156 12.97 -3.53 -12.78
CA ALA A 156 13.20 -3.49 -14.22
C ALA A 156 12.87 -2.09 -14.76
N THR A 157 13.79 -1.52 -15.54
CA THR A 157 13.66 -0.18 -16.10
C THR A 157 13.56 -0.24 -17.63
N GLY A 158 13.03 0.84 -18.21
CA GLY A 158 13.11 1.04 -19.65
C GLY A 158 14.55 1.08 -20.17
N ALA A 159 14.74 0.65 -21.41
CA ALA A 159 16.05 0.49 -22.08
C ALA A 159 16.90 -0.73 -21.67
N GLY A 160 16.27 -1.79 -21.13
CA GLY A 160 16.94 -3.07 -20.92
C GLY A 160 17.92 -3.07 -19.75
N VAL A 161 17.65 -2.28 -18.71
CA VAL A 161 18.44 -2.27 -17.48
C VAL A 161 17.59 -2.83 -16.33
N VAL A 162 18.17 -3.76 -15.57
CA VAL A 162 17.56 -4.36 -14.39
C VAL A 162 18.45 -4.09 -13.19
N TRP A 163 17.86 -3.48 -12.16
CA TRP A 163 18.50 -3.28 -10.87
C TRP A 163 18.10 -4.38 -9.90
N ILE A 164 19.06 -4.87 -9.13
CA ILE A 164 18.95 -6.09 -8.35
C ILE A 164 19.52 -5.79 -6.97
N GLY A 165 18.69 -5.83 -5.93
CA GLY A 165 19.12 -5.74 -4.55
C GLY A 165 19.39 -7.13 -3.99
N THR A 166 20.45 -7.29 -3.22
CA THR A 166 20.78 -8.58 -2.58
C THR A 166 20.82 -8.49 -1.06
N ARG A 167 20.77 -9.65 -0.41
CA ARG A 167 20.92 -9.81 1.04
C ARG A 167 22.41 -9.98 1.38
N GLY A 168 23.16 -8.89 1.29
CA GLY A 168 24.53 -8.83 1.82
C GLY A 168 25.63 -8.57 0.80
N SER A 169 25.28 -8.32 -0.48
CA SER A 169 26.25 -7.90 -1.51
C SER A 169 25.80 -6.67 -2.29
N GLY A 170 24.94 -5.85 -1.68
CA GLY A 170 24.55 -4.54 -2.18
C GLY A 170 23.65 -4.59 -3.42
N VAL A 171 23.87 -3.63 -4.32
CA VAL A 171 23.05 -3.43 -5.52
C VAL A 171 23.84 -3.83 -6.76
N ASN A 172 23.18 -4.53 -7.68
CA ASN A 172 23.73 -4.91 -8.97
C ASN A 172 22.90 -4.25 -10.08
N ARG A 173 23.57 -3.75 -11.11
CA ARG A 173 22.96 -3.20 -12.33
C ARG A 173 23.29 -4.13 -13.49
N LEU A 174 22.29 -4.82 -14.01
CA LEU A 174 22.40 -5.68 -15.18
C LEU A 174 21.92 -4.93 -16.43
N ASP A 175 22.78 -4.83 -17.43
CA ASP A 175 22.41 -4.44 -18.79
C ASP A 175 22.05 -5.71 -19.57
N THR A 176 20.78 -5.86 -19.96
CA THR A 176 20.26 -7.11 -20.54
C THR A 176 20.69 -7.32 -22.00
N GLY A 177 21.08 -6.26 -22.70
CA GLY A 177 21.55 -6.32 -24.08
C GLY A 177 23.01 -6.79 -24.18
N SER A 178 23.89 -6.25 -23.34
CA SER A 178 25.30 -6.62 -23.27
C SER A 178 25.59 -7.78 -22.32
N GLY A 179 24.72 -8.02 -21.33
CA GLY A 179 24.96 -8.93 -20.21
C GLY A 179 25.91 -8.40 -19.15
N SER A 180 26.32 -7.12 -19.24
CA SER A 180 27.27 -6.53 -18.29
C SER A 180 26.61 -6.28 -16.93
N VAL A 181 27.34 -6.59 -15.86
CA VAL A 181 26.92 -6.32 -14.47
C VAL A 181 27.84 -5.29 -13.85
N THR A 182 27.26 -4.31 -13.15
CA THR A 182 27.98 -3.34 -12.31
C THR A 182 27.53 -3.50 -10.86
N HIS A 183 28.48 -3.46 -9.92
CA HIS A 183 28.24 -3.67 -8.50
C HIS A 183 28.38 -2.37 -7.71
N PHE A 184 27.46 -2.16 -6.78
CA PHE A 184 27.50 -1.10 -5.79
C PHE A 184 27.45 -1.77 -4.43
N SER A 185 28.51 -1.61 -3.63
CA SER A 185 28.61 -2.21 -2.30
C SER A 185 29.01 -1.17 -1.26
N HIS A 186 28.95 -1.56 0.01
CA HIS A 186 29.44 -0.78 1.13
C HIS A 186 30.98 -0.80 1.16
N ASP A 187 31.57 0.38 1.26
CA ASP A 187 32.97 0.59 1.54
C ASP A 187 33.07 1.56 2.73
N PRO A 188 33.54 1.11 3.91
CA PRO A 188 33.63 1.95 5.09
C PRO A 188 34.64 3.11 4.93
N ALA A 189 35.55 3.03 3.95
CA ALA A 189 36.51 4.10 3.65
C ALA A 189 35.98 5.12 2.64
N ASN A 190 34.88 4.81 1.94
CA ASN A 190 34.29 5.67 0.93
C ASN A 190 32.87 6.12 1.34
N PRO A 191 32.66 7.40 1.73
CA PRO A 191 31.33 7.90 2.09
C PRO A 191 30.34 7.95 0.91
N GLU A 192 30.83 7.87 -0.34
CA GLU A 192 30.01 7.87 -1.55
C GLU A 192 29.65 6.45 -2.05
N SER A 193 29.93 5.41 -1.25
CA SER A 193 29.45 4.04 -1.50
C SER A 193 28.10 3.80 -0.80
N LEU A 194 27.51 2.60 -0.91
CA LEU A 194 26.33 2.26 -0.12
C LEU A 194 26.58 2.36 1.38
N SER A 195 25.54 2.69 2.15
CA SER A 195 25.59 2.69 3.62
C SER A 195 25.58 1.28 4.21
N ASN A 196 25.00 0.30 3.51
CA ASN A 196 24.94 -1.10 3.90
C ASN A 196 24.69 -1.98 2.65
N ASP A 197 25.07 -3.26 2.73
CA ASP A 197 24.94 -4.23 1.64
C ASP A 197 23.65 -5.08 1.72
N ASP A 198 22.91 -5.02 2.82
CA ASP A 198 21.59 -5.63 2.95
C ASP A 198 20.53 -4.69 2.38
N ILE A 199 20.11 -4.98 1.15
CA ILE A 199 19.11 -4.19 0.42
C ILE A 199 17.73 -4.79 0.70
N TYR A 200 16.79 -3.99 1.17
CA TYR A 200 15.41 -4.42 1.40
C TYR A 200 14.50 -4.08 0.23
N GLU A 201 14.57 -2.85 -0.28
CA GLU A 201 13.73 -2.42 -1.39
C GLU A 201 14.48 -1.43 -2.29
N LEU A 202 14.18 -1.49 -3.59
CA LEU A 202 14.68 -0.57 -4.61
C LEU A 202 13.52 0.19 -5.24
N ALA A 203 13.72 1.47 -5.52
CA ALA A 203 12.77 2.26 -6.30
C ALA A 203 13.50 3.25 -7.20
N ARG A 204 12.89 3.62 -8.33
CA ARG A 204 13.45 4.60 -9.26
C ARG A 204 12.64 5.89 -9.21
N ASP A 205 13.33 7.02 -9.06
CA ASP A 205 12.68 8.33 -9.06
C ASP A 205 12.46 8.86 -10.50
N PRO A 206 11.61 9.88 -10.68
CA PRO A 206 11.36 10.47 -12.00
C PRO A 206 12.61 11.10 -12.67
N SER A 207 13.65 11.45 -11.90
CA SER A 207 14.92 11.93 -12.45
C SER A 207 15.78 10.78 -13.01
N GLY A 208 15.38 9.54 -12.74
CA GLY A 208 16.04 8.33 -13.17
C GLY A 208 16.98 7.74 -12.13
N ALA A 209 17.18 8.41 -10.98
CA ALA A 209 18.05 7.90 -9.93
C ALA A 209 17.41 6.71 -9.21
N LEU A 210 18.27 5.77 -8.82
CA LEU A 210 17.84 4.63 -8.04
C LEU A 210 17.95 4.97 -6.57
N TRP A 211 16.95 4.59 -5.81
CA TRP A 211 16.93 4.64 -4.37
C TRP A 211 16.96 3.23 -3.82
N ALA A 212 17.72 3.02 -2.74
CA ALA A 212 17.85 1.75 -2.06
C ALA A 212 17.62 1.92 -0.56
N ALA A 213 16.62 1.21 -0.06
CA ALA A 213 16.35 1.04 1.35
C ALA A 213 17.21 -0.10 1.90
N THR A 214 17.89 0.13 3.02
CA THR A 214 18.86 -0.82 3.57
C THR A 214 18.72 -0.98 5.08
N GLN A 215 19.46 -1.92 5.64
CA GLN A 215 19.60 -2.08 7.10
C GLN A 215 20.26 -0.86 7.78
N GLN A 216 20.89 0.04 7.02
CA GLN A 216 21.52 1.25 7.56
C GLN A 216 21.24 2.50 6.72
N GLY A 217 19.96 2.84 6.56
CA GLY A 217 19.48 4.09 5.99
C GLY A 217 19.02 3.97 4.53
N LEU A 218 18.78 5.12 3.91
CA LEU A 218 18.46 5.22 2.49
C LEU A 218 19.68 5.64 1.69
N ASN A 219 19.78 5.10 0.48
CA ASN A 219 20.84 5.44 -0.47
C ASN A 219 20.19 5.93 -1.76
N ARG A 220 20.64 7.07 -2.29
CA ARG A 220 20.30 7.53 -3.64
C ARG A 220 21.52 7.37 -4.53
N ILE A 221 21.41 6.54 -5.56
CA ILE A 221 22.44 6.18 -6.53
C ILE A 221 22.17 6.95 -7.83
N ASP A 222 23.13 7.76 -8.24
CA ASP A 222 23.14 8.36 -9.58
C ASP A 222 23.50 7.29 -10.62
N PRO A 223 22.64 7.02 -11.62
CA PRO A 223 22.80 5.88 -12.51
C PRO A 223 23.90 6.09 -13.56
N GLU A 224 24.33 7.33 -13.79
CA GLU A 224 25.34 7.70 -14.79
C GLU A 224 26.74 7.70 -14.19
N THR A 225 26.88 8.28 -12.99
CA THR A 225 28.15 8.43 -12.29
C THR A 225 28.43 7.32 -11.28
N GLY A 226 27.38 6.65 -10.80
CA GLY A 226 27.45 5.67 -9.73
C GLY A 226 27.62 6.26 -8.33
N ALA A 227 27.60 7.59 -8.17
CA ALA A 227 27.76 8.24 -6.88
C ALA A 227 26.57 7.95 -5.95
N VAL A 228 26.84 7.63 -4.69
CA VAL A 228 25.81 7.37 -3.68
C VAL A 228 25.70 8.53 -2.69
N THR A 229 24.48 9.03 -2.51
CA THR A 229 24.13 9.93 -1.40
C THR A 229 23.40 9.15 -0.32
N ARG A 230 23.89 9.20 0.93
CA ARG A 230 23.32 8.49 2.07
C ARG A 230 22.41 9.40 2.88
N TYR A 231 21.28 8.89 3.33
CA TYR A 231 20.41 9.51 4.33
C TYR A 231 20.33 8.55 5.51
N LEU A 232 20.69 9.05 6.69
CA LEU A 232 20.79 8.27 7.93
C LEU A 232 19.95 8.93 9.03
N ASN A 233 19.62 8.16 10.05
CA ASN A 233 19.12 8.70 11.31
C ASN A 233 20.25 9.42 12.05
N ASP A 234 20.01 10.67 12.43
CA ASP A 234 20.80 11.43 13.38
C ASP A 234 19.89 11.79 14.58
N PRO A 235 20.09 11.19 15.76
CA PRO A 235 19.29 11.50 16.94
C PRO A 235 19.34 12.97 17.40
N ALA A 236 20.33 13.75 16.94
CA ALA A 236 20.44 15.18 17.22
C ALA A 236 19.73 16.05 16.18
N ASP A 237 19.36 15.52 15.01
CA ASP A 237 18.64 16.25 13.96
C ASP A 237 17.24 15.66 13.74
N PRO A 238 16.17 16.36 14.18
CA PRO A 238 14.79 15.90 13.97
C PRO A 238 14.37 15.91 12.50
N ASN A 239 15.16 16.47 11.58
CA ASN A 239 14.89 16.47 10.15
C ASN A 239 15.56 15.28 9.42
N SER A 240 16.31 14.44 10.13
CA SER A 240 16.94 13.23 9.60
C SER A 240 15.94 12.06 9.54
N LEU A 241 16.35 10.88 9.02
CA LEU A 241 15.49 9.69 9.07
C LEU A 241 15.12 9.34 10.51
N SER A 242 13.91 8.80 10.73
CA SER A 242 13.43 8.44 12.06
C SER A 242 14.08 7.18 12.64
N ASP A 243 14.63 6.31 11.78
CA ASP A 243 15.31 5.04 12.09
C ASP A 243 16.20 4.67 10.89
N ASN A 244 17.28 3.92 11.11
CA ASN A 244 18.19 3.45 10.08
C ASN A 244 17.74 2.13 9.42
N ILE A 245 16.89 1.32 10.06
CA ILE A 245 16.39 0.10 9.42
C ILE A 245 15.20 0.49 8.55
N VAL A 246 15.42 0.65 7.25
CA VAL A 246 14.39 1.05 6.29
C VAL A 246 13.93 -0.17 5.52
N GLU A 247 12.81 -0.79 5.95
CA GLU A 247 12.32 -2.06 5.38
C GLU A 247 11.55 -1.86 4.08
N SER A 248 10.92 -0.71 3.88
CA SER A 248 10.13 -0.43 2.68
C SER A 248 10.31 1.00 2.18
N MET A 249 10.07 1.21 0.89
CA MET A 249 10.11 2.52 0.28
C MET A 249 9.20 2.62 -0.95
N TYR A 250 8.73 3.83 -1.23
CA TYR A 250 7.95 4.12 -2.42
C TYR A 250 8.20 5.54 -2.90
N ILE A 251 8.22 5.73 -4.21
CA ILE A 251 8.33 7.06 -4.80
C ILE A 251 7.02 7.36 -5.51
N ASP A 252 6.29 8.35 -4.99
CA ASP A 252 4.96 8.66 -5.52
C ASP A 252 5.02 9.43 -6.84
N SER A 253 3.85 9.58 -7.47
CA SER A 253 3.71 10.30 -8.74
C SER A 253 4.13 11.77 -8.69
N ALA A 254 4.25 12.36 -7.49
CA ALA A 254 4.78 13.71 -7.29
C ALA A 254 6.32 13.73 -7.11
N GLY A 255 6.98 12.57 -7.10
CA GLY A 255 8.41 12.41 -6.85
C GLY A 255 8.78 12.46 -5.37
N THR A 256 7.81 12.36 -4.47
CA THR A 256 8.05 12.29 -3.02
C THR A 256 8.58 10.92 -2.66
N VAL A 257 9.67 10.88 -1.89
CA VAL A 257 10.21 9.63 -1.36
C VAL A 257 9.54 9.34 -0.03
N TRP A 258 8.87 8.19 0.05
CA TRP A 258 8.30 7.64 1.26
C TRP A 258 9.15 6.46 1.71
N ALA A 259 9.50 6.43 2.99
CA ALA A 259 10.33 5.39 3.57
C ALA A 259 9.72 4.83 4.85
N GLY A 260 9.41 3.54 4.82
CA GLY A 260 8.90 2.79 5.94
C GLY A 260 10.03 2.16 6.73
N THR A 261 10.03 2.40 8.03
CA THR A 261 11.09 1.91 8.93
C THR A 261 10.61 0.79 9.83
N PHE A 262 11.54 0.02 10.38
CA PHE A 262 11.22 -1.11 11.26
C PHE A 262 10.53 -0.69 12.57
N ALA A 263 10.93 0.43 13.17
CA ALA A 263 10.38 0.90 14.44
C ALA A 263 10.20 2.43 14.53
N GLY A 264 10.54 3.16 13.48
CA GLY A 264 10.48 4.63 13.45
C GLY A 264 9.22 5.22 12.80
N GLY A 265 8.35 4.37 12.25
CA GLY A 265 7.17 4.78 11.48
C GLY A 265 7.49 5.08 10.01
N LEU A 266 6.67 5.96 9.43
CA LEU A 266 6.77 6.41 8.05
C LEU A 266 7.52 7.74 7.96
N ASN A 267 8.42 7.84 6.99
CA ASN A 267 9.21 9.03 6.69
C ASN A 267 8.81 9.57 5.31
N ARG A 268 8.65 10.89 5.18
CA ARG A 268 8.40 11.58 3.91
C ARG A 268 9.52 12.55 3.61
N LEU A 269 10.07 12.47 2.41
CA LEU A 269 11.05 13.41 1.86
C LEU A 269 10.52 13.96 0.54
N ASP A 270 10.15 15.23 0.55
CA ASP A 270 9.66 15.92 -0.65
C ASP A 270 10.77 16.06 -1.69
N ALA A 271 10.41 16.04 -2.98
CA ALA A 271 11.36 16.15 -4.08
C ALA A 271 12.23 17.42 -3.95
N GLY A 272 13.56 17.24 -3.90
CA GLY A 272 14.53 18.34 -3.75
C GLY A 272 14.68 18.87 -2.31
N SER A 273 13.92 18.35 -1.35
CA SER A 273 14.13 18.60 0.08
C SER A 273 15.27 17.74 0.63
N GLN A 274 15.79 18.14 1.80
CA GLN A 274 16.65 17.32 2.65
C GLN A 274 16.05 17.11 4.05
N ILE A 275 14.78 17.49 4.23
CA ILE A 275 14.06 17.42 5.50
C ILE A 275 13.08 16.25 5.43
N PHE A 276 13.21 15.33 6.39
CA PHE A 276 12.24 14.25 6.61
C PHE A 276 11.12 14.71 7.55
N HIS A 277 9.89 14.36 7.18
CA HIS A 277 8.71 14.43 8.04
C HIS A 277 8.33 13.04 8.52
N HIS A 278 8.06 12.88 9.82
CA HIS A 278 7.80 11.56 10.42
C HIS A 278 6.33 11.40 10.81
N TYR A 279 5.80 10.21 10.59
CA TYR A 279 4.47 9.78 11.03
C TYR A 279 4.60 8.50 11.84
N ARG A 280 4.16 8.54 13.10
CA ARG A 280 4.29 7.44 14.05
C ARG A 280 2.95 6.98 14.60
N HIS A 281 2.94 5.79 15.16
CA HIS A 281 1.87 5.29 15.98
C HIS A 281 1.81 6.03 17.33
N GLN A 282 0.60 6.37 17.75
CA GLN A 282 0.30 7.00 19.03
C GLN A 282 -1.03 6.44 19.53
N ASP A 283 -1.01 5.74 20.67
CA ASP A 283 -2.18 5.07 21.26
C ASP A 283 -3.37 6.02 21.51
N ASP A 284 -3.07 7.28 21.81
CA ASP A 284 -4.03 8.31 22.18
C ASP A 284 -4.51 9.19 21.00
N ILE A 285 -3.96 8.99 19.80
CA ILE A 285 -4.34 9.74 18.59
C ILE A 285 -4.96 8.78 17.56
N PRO A 286 -6.31 8.74 17.44
CA PRO A 286 -7.01 7.84 16.51
C PRO A 286 -6.61 7.99 15.03
N GLY A 287 -6.11 9.16 14.64
CA GLY A 287 -5.65 9.45 13.28
C GLY A 287 -4.14 9.28 13.04
N SER A 288 -3.38 8.75 14.01
CA SER A 288 -1.98 8.40 13.80
C SER A 288 -1.85 7.09 13.00
N LEU A 289 -0.63 6.69 12.68
CA LEU A 289 -0.35 5.40 12.03
C LEU A 289 -0.83 4.22 12.93
N SER A 290 -1.20 3.08 12.34
CA SER A 290 -1.64 1.90 13.11
C SER A 290 -0.52 1.16 13.84
N ASP A 291 0.70 1.17 13.30
CA ASP A 291 1.90 0.57 13.91
C ASP A 291 3.16 1.26 13.34
N ASP A 292 4.25 1.32 14.12
CA ASP A 292 5.50 1.96 13.69
C ASP A 292 6.33 1.11 12.72
N ARG A 293 6.06 -0.19 12.60
CA ARG A 293 6.68 -1.05 11.61
C ARG A 293 5.93 -0.96 10.29
N VAL A 294 6.48 -0.17 9.36
CA VAL A 294 5.91 0.04 8.03
C VAL A 294 6.53 -0.92 7.03
N GLN A 295 5.70 -1.81 6.45
CA GLN A 295 6.16 -2.92 5.63
C GLN A 295 5.89 -2.75 4.14
N VAL A 296 4.88 -1.94 3.77
CA VAL A 296 4.61 -1.62 2.37
C VAL A 296 3.99 -0.24 2.25
N ILE A 297 4.39 0.49 1.22
CA ILE A 297 3.84 1.80 0.87
C ILE A 297 3.43 1.74 -0.60
N PHE A 298 2.23 2.21 -0.92
CA PHE A 298 1.67 2.07 -2.26
C PHE A 298 0.79 3.26 -2.63
N GLU A 299 0.99 3.84 -3.81
CA GLU A 299 0.06 4.81 -4.40
C GLU A 299 -0.82 4.14 -5.46
N ASP A 300 -2.14 4.28 -5.32
CA ASP A 300 -3.07 3.78 -6.33
C ASP A 300 -3.26 4.76 -7.50
N SER A 301 -3.92 4.30 -8.57
CA SER A 301 -4.24 5.12 -9.75
C SER A 301 -5.11 6.36 -9.48
N SER A 302 -5.70 6.48 -8.28
CA SER A 302 -6.41 7.66 -7.82
C SER A 302 -5.54 8.58 -6.94
N GLN A 303 -4.22 8.37 -6.92
CA GLN A 303 -3.22 9.11 -6.13
C GLN A 303 -3.45 9.03 -4.61
N ARG A 304 -4.16 7.98 -4.16
CA ARG A 304 -4.32 7.70 -2.74
C ARG A 304 -3.12 6.90 -2.25
N LEU A 305 -2.55 7.34 -1.13
CA LEU A 305 -1.40 6.69 -0.53
C LEU A 305 -1.86 5.72 0.57
N TRP A 306 -1.52 4.46 0.38
CA TRP A 306 -1.80 3.34 1.27
C TRP A 306 -0.52 2.88 1.97
N ILE A 307 -0.64 2.61 3.26
CA ILE A 307 0.48 2.21 4.12
C ILE A 307 0.07 0.93 4.85
N GLY A 308 0.71 -0.17 4.47
CA GLY A 308 0.62 -1.45 5.18
C GLY A 308 1.64 -1.50 6.31
N THR A 309 1.17 -1.87 7.49
CA THR A 309 1.99 -1.97 8.70
C THR A 309 1.91 -3.37 9.30
N ALA A 310 2.67 -3.62 10.36
CA ALA A 310 2.55 -4.87 11.12
C ALA A 310 1.18 -5.06 11.81
N ALA A 311 0.39 -4.00 11.99
CA ALA A 311 -0.90 -4.04 12.66
C ALA A 311 -1.98 -3.20 11.95
N GLY A 312 -2.09 -3.33 10.63
CA GLY A 312 -3.22 -2.81 9.85
C GLY A 312 -2.85 -2.11 8.56
N LEU A 313 -3.89 -1.83 7.77
CA LEU A 313 -3.82 -1.03 6.54
C LEU A 313 -4.26 0.40 6.83
N ASN A 314 -3.50 1.38 6.35
CA ASN A 314 -3.77 2.80 6.57
C ASN A 314 -3.98 3.51 5.23
N LEU A 315 -4.99 4.36 5.15
CA LEU A 315 -5.17 5.32 4.07
C LEU A 315 -4.80 6.72 4.56
N MET A 316 -3.80 7.33 3.94
CA MET A 316 -3.34 8.66 4.33
C MET A 316 -4.24 9.75 3.73
N ASN A 317 -4.65 10.68 4.57
CA ASN A 317 -5.08 11.99 4.13
C ASN A 317 -3.84 12.88 3.95
N ARG A 318 -3.48 13.17 2.69
CA ARG A 318 -2.28 13.94 2.33
C ARG A 318 -2.33 15.39 2.82
N ASP A 319 -3.51 15.98 2.98
CA ASP A 319 -3.67 17.38 3.41
C ASP A 319 -3.44 17.56 4.91
N THR A 320 -3.93 16.61 5.72
CA THR A 320 -3.87 16.68 7.18
C THR A 320 -2.73 15.86 7.78
N GLY A 321 -2.16 14.90 7.03
CA GLY A 321 -1.16 13.97 7.54
C GLY A 321 -1.73 12.89 8.48
N THR A 322 -3.04 12.69 8.49
CA THR A 322 -3.72 11.70 9.35
C THR A 322 -4.11 10.44 8.57
N PHE A 323 -4.39 9.35 9.27
CA PHE A 323 -4.67 8.04 8.69
C PHE A 323 -6.05 7.53 9.06
N THR A 324 -6.76 6.97 8.08
CA THR A 324 -7.89 6.07 8.32
C THR A 324 -7.36 4.64 8.38
N ARG A 325 -7.64 3.93 9.47
CA ARG A 325 -7.15 2.56 9.71
C ARG A 325 -8.21 1.53 9.34
N TYR A 326 -7.80 0.49 8.62
CA TYR A 326 -8.60 -0.70 8.34
C TYR A 326 -7.91 -1.88 9.02
N LEU A 327 -8.64 -2.56 9.90
CA LEU A 327 -8.15 -3.64 10.74
C LEU A 327 -8.95 -4.93 10.49
N HIS A 328 -8.38 -6.07 10.83
CA HIS A 328 -9.04 -7.36 10.88
C HIS A 328 -10.09 -7.38 12.00
N ASP A 329 -11.30 -7.77 11.65
CA ASP A 329 -12.38 -8.06 12.60
C ASP A 329 -12.78 -9.54 12.44
N PRO A 330 -12.50 -10.40 13.43
CA PRO A 330 -12.91 -11.80 13.42
C PRO A 330 -14.43 -12.01 13.30
N ALA A 331 -15.24 -11.01 13.67
CA ALA A 331 -16.69 -11.05 13.57
C ALA A 331 -17.22 -10.56 12.21
N ASP A 332 -16.36 -9.96 11.36
CA ASP A 332 -16.70 -9.53 10.01
C ASP A 332 -15.82 -10.24 8.97
N GLU A 333 -16.38 -11.24 8.30
CA GLU A 333 -15.72 -11.99 7.21
C GLU A 333 -15.35 -11.11 6.01
N THR A 334 -15.87 -9.88 5.93
CA THR A 334 -15.54 -8.92 4.88
C THR A 334 -14.49 -7.90 5.30
N SER A 335 -14.02 -7.90 6.55
CA SER A 335 -12.84 -7.14 6.97
C SER A 335 -11.56 -7.72 6.35
N LEU A 336 -10.40 -7.10 6.60
CA LEU A 336 -9.10 -7.70 6.23
C LEU A 336 -8.99 -9.13 6.76
N SER A 337 -8.30 -10.01 6.05
CA SER A 337 -8.04 -11.39 6.52
C SER A 337 -6.99 -11.46 7.64
N GLY A 338 -6.16 -10.43 7.78
CA GLY A 338 -5.17 -10.27 8.84
C GLY A 338 -4.59 -8.86 8.84
N ASP A 339 -4.01 -8.45 9.97
CA ASP A 339 -3.50 -7.08 10.16
C ASP A 339 -2.06 -6.88 9.68
N ASN A 340 -1.27 -7.95 9.61
CA ASN A 340 0.11 -7.83 9.15
C ASN A 340 0.14 -7.75 7.61
N ILE A 341 0.29 -6.54 7.07
CA ILE A 341 0.23 -6.27 5.63
C ILE A 341 1.62 -6.37 5.02
N MET A 342 1.80 -7.29 4.07
CA MET A 342 3.11 -7.58 3.47
C MET A 342 3.28 -6.98 2.08
N SER A 343 2.20 -6.91 1.29
CA SER A 343 2.29 -6.50 -0.12
C SER A 343 0.99 -5.86 -0.59
N MET A 344 1.12 -4.96 -1.57
CA MET A 344 -0.01 -4.26 -2.16
C MET A 344 0.20 -4.09 -3.66
N PHE A 345 -0.90 -4.17 -4.42
CA PHE A 345 -0.87 -3.97 -5.87
C PHE A 345 -2.24 -3.55 -6.38
N GLN A 346 -2.30 -2.67 -7.39
CA GLN A 346 -3.55 -2.39 -8.08
C GLN A 346 -3.47 -2.95 -9.50
N ASP A 347 -4.42 -3.82 -9.87
CA ASP A 347 -4.49 -4.33 -11.22
C ASP A 347 -5.07 -3.31 -12.22
N ARG A 348 -4.92 -3.59 -13.52
CA ARG A 348 -5.43 -2.73 -14.60
C ARG A 348 -6.95 -2.56 -14.61
N SER A 349 -7.71 -3.43 -13.93
CA SER A 349 -9.16 -3.28 -13.77
C SER A 349 -9.54 -2.31 -12.64
N GLY A 350 -8.57 -1.99 -11.78
CA GLY A 350 -8.68 -1.06 -10.66
C GLY A 350 -8.89 -1.76 -9.30
N VAL A 351 -8.86 -3.09 -9.24
CA VAL A 351 -8.94 -3.83 -7.97
C VAL A 351 -7.61 -3.69 -7.24
N LEU A 352 -7.69 -3.30 -5.96
CA LEU A 352 -6.57 -3.29 -5.04
C LEU A 352 -6.45 -4.67 -4.39
N TRP A 353 -5.27 -5.25 -4.50
CA TRP A 353 -4.89 -6.51 -3.92
C TRP A 353 -3.98 -6.22 -2.72
N VAL A 354 -4.29 -6.81 -1.57
CA VAL A 354 -3.56 -6.64 -0.30
C VAL A 354 -3.18 -8.01 0.23
N GLY A 355 -1.89 -8.33 0.16
CA GLY A 355 -1.31 -9.55 0.72
C GLY A 355 -1.06 -9.39 2.22
N THR A 356 -1.42 -10.41 2.99
CA THR A 356 -1.22 -10.45 4.44
C THR A 356 -0.24 -11.55 4.83
N GLN A 357 0.42 -11.39 5.97
CA GLN A 357 1.22 -12.45 6.53
C GLN A 357 0.29 -13.58 6.97
N LEU A 358 0.44 -14.76 6.38
CA LEU A 358 -0.25 -16.02 6.71
C LEU A 358 -1.75 -16.12 6.36
N ASN A 359 -2.43 -15.03 6.00
CA ASN A 359 -3.89 -15.03 5.77
C ASN A 359 -4.29 -14.75 4.31
N GLY A 360 -3.36 -14.95 3.37
CA GLY A 360 -3.63 -14.89 1.94
C GLY A 360 -3.82 -13.47 1.42
N VAL A 361 -4.65 -13.33 0.39
CA VAL A 361 -4.86 -12.09 -0.37
C VAL A 361 -6.26 -11.54 -0.13
N ASN A 362 -6.34 -10.24 0.07
CA ASN A 362 -7.59 -9.47 0.12
C ASN A 362 -7.73 -8.66 -1.16
N ALA A 363 -8.84 -8.83 -1.88
CA ALA A 363 -9.17 -8.06 -3.07
C ALA A 363 -10.25 -7.02 -2.73
N TRP A 364 -9.97 -5.76 -3.03
CA TRP A 364 -10.90 -4.66 -2.84
C TRP A 364 -11.12 -3.92 -4.16
N ASN A 365 -12.37 -3.90 -4.61
CA ASN A 365 -12.75 -3.15 -5.80
C ASN A 365 -13.36 -1.78 -5.39
N PRO A 366 -12.71 -0.65 -5.72
CA PRO A 366 -13.24 0.68 -5.38
C PRO A 366 -14.50 1.04 -6.18
N ARG A 367 -14.79 0.35 -7.31
CA ARG A 367 -15.96 0.61 -8.16
C ARG A 367 -17.20 -0.16 -7.73
N SER A 368 -17.05 -1.32 -7.09
CA SER A 368 -18.21 -2.06 -6.53
C SER A 368 -18.89 -1.30 -5.38
N TRP A 369 -18.24 -0.24 -4.87
CA TRP A 369 -18.81 0.73 -3.94
C TRP A 369 -20.00 1.51 -4.51
N SER A 370 -20.06 1.70 -5.82
CA SER A 370 -21.19 2.38 -6.47
C SER A 370 -22.50 1.58 -6.38
N PHE A 371 -22.45 0.29 -6.02
CA PHE A 371 -23.62 -0.59 -6.00
C PHE A 371 -24.08 -1.02 -4.60
N GLY A 372 -23.32 -0.71 -3.54
CA GLY A 372 -23.65 -1.13 -2.16
C GLY A 372 -23.64 -2.65 -2.02
N HIS A 373 -22.63 -3.21 -1.35
CA HIS A 373 -22.60 -4.66 -1.16
C HIS A 373 -23.64 -5.09 -0.11
N HIS A 374 -24.87 -5.38 -0.54
CA HIS A 374 -25.90 -5.97 0.31
C HIS A 374 -25.65 -7.47 0.45
N VAL A 375 -24.77 -7.85 1.38
CA VAL A 375 -24.69 -9.24 1.82
C VAL A 375 -25.99 -9.56 2.57
N PRO A 376 -26.67 -10.69 2.32
CA PRO A 376 -27.81 -11.10 3.13
C PRO A 376 -27.31 -11.38 4.56
N ARG A 377 -27.42 -10.39 5.46
CA ARG A 377 -27.26 -10.62 6.90
C ARG A 377 -28.61 -10.96 7.50
N SER A 378 -28.62 -11.89 8.44
CA SER A 378 -29.83 -12.38 9.08
C SER A 378 -30.59 -11.25 9.81
N ARG A 379 -31.73 -10.90 9.21
CA ARG A 379 -32.99 -10.43 9.82
C ARG A 379 -33.04 -9.14 10.64
N ALA A 380 -32.00 -8.32 10.74
CA ALA A 380 -32.12 -7.07 11.54
C ALA A 380 -31.86 -5.74 10.82
N ASP A 381 -30.96 -5.60 9.83
CA ASP A 381 -30.70 -4.29 9.22
C ASP A 381 -30.39 -4.36 7.72
N SER A 382 -31.12 -3.57 6.93
CA SER A 382 -30.92 -3.11 5.53
C SER A 382 -30.24 -4.02 4.48
N GLY A 383 -30.22 -5.34 4.68
CA GLY A 383 -29.70 -6.33 3.71
C GLY A 383 -30.78 -6.92 2.81
N LEU A 384 -30.37 -7.56 1.71
CA LEU A 384 -31.28 -8.31 0.85
C LEU A 384 -31.93 -9.48 1.61
N SER A 385 -33.22 -9.72 1.35
CA SER A 385 -34.01 -10.77 1.98
C SER A 385 -33.64 -12.19 1.53
N SER A 386 -32.81 -12.33 0.49
CA SER A 386 -32.27 -13.61 -0.01
C SER A 386 -31.07 -13.35 -0.95
N PRO A 387 -30.06 -14.25 -0.97
CA PRO A 387 -28.95 -14.20 -1.93
C PRO A 387 -29.36 -14.56 -3.37
N LEU A 388 -30.51 -15.19 -3.58
CA LEU A 388 -30.94 -15.66 -4.89
C LEU A 388 -31.76 -14.57 -5.58
N ILE A 389 -31.10 -13.71 -6.34
CA ILE A 389 -31.75 -12.64 -7.07
C ILE A 389 -32.24 -13.16 -8.43
N SER A 390 -33.51 -12.95 -8.73
CA SER A 390 -34.15 -13.40 -9.96
C SER A 390 -34.42 -12.27 -10.96
N SER A 391 -34.57 -11.03 -10.49
CA SER A 391 -34.92 -9.88 -11.34
C SER A 391 -34.62 -8.53 -10.69
N PHE A 392 -34.51 -7.50 -11.53
CA PHE A 392 -34.35 -6.10 -11.12
C PHE A 392 -35.35 -5.22 -11.89
N ALA A 393 -35.91 -4.20 -11.24
CA ALA A 393 -36.71 -3.16 -11.89
C ALA A 393 -36.44 -1.79 -11.24
N GLN A 394 -36.40 -0.72 -12.03
CA GLN A 394 -36.22 0.63 -11.52
C GLN A 394 -37.46 1.48 -11.81
N SER A 395 -37.96 2.19 -10.81
CA SER A 395 -39.07 3.12 -10.98
C SER A 395 -38.60 4.42 -11.67
N SER A 396 -39.54 5.17 -12.23
CA SER A 396 -39.26 6.49 -12.82
C SER A 396 -38.83 7.54 -11.78
N THR A 397 -38.97 7.25 -10.48
CA THR A 397 -38.49 8.08 -9.36
C THR A 397 -37.11 7.64 -8.84
N GLY A 398 -36.51 6.59 -9.42
CA GLY A 398 -35.15 6.12 -9.11
C GLY A 398 -35.08 4.99 -8.08
N GLU A 399 -36.21 4.48 -7.58
CA GLU A 399 -36.24 3.36 -6.63
C GLU A 399 -35.92 2.03 -7.34
N LEU A 400 -35.05 1.21 -6.74
CA LEU A 400 -34.68 -0.10 -7.26
C LEU A 400 -35.46 -1.20 -6.53
N TRP A 401 -36.16 -2.04 -7.30
CA TRP A 401 -36.89 -3.21 -6.85
C TRP A 401 -36.10 -4.46 -7.22
N ILE A 402 -35.88 -5.34 -6.25
CA ILE A 402 -35.03 -6.52 -6.40
C ILE A 402 -35.87 -7.76 -6.10
N GLY A 403 -36.25 -8.49 -7.15
CA GLY A 403 -37.00 -9.73 -6.99
C GLY A 403 -36.06 -10.85 -6.56
N THR A 404 -36.40 -11.54 -5.47
CA THR A 404 -35.65 -12.67 -4.95
C THR A 404 -36.41 -13.99 -5.11
N PHE A 405 -35.68 -15.09 -5.26
CA PHE A 405 -36.24 -16.43 -5.26
C PHE A 405 -36.58 -16.84 -3.81
N GLY A 406 -37.87 -17.01 -3.53
CA GLY A 406 -38.40 -17.47 -2.23
C GLY A 406 -38.78 -16.37 -1.24
N SER A 407 -38.07 -15.23 -1.19
CA SER A 407 -38.33 -14.17 -0.20
C SER A 407 -39.20 -13.01 -0.72
N GLY A 408 -39.53 -12.96 -2.02
CA GLY A 408 -40.34 -11.89 -2.61
C GLY A 408 -39.51 -10.71 -3.13
N ILE A 409 -40.13 -9.54 -3.27
CA ILE A 409 -39.49 -8.27 -3.67
C ILE A 409 -39.26 -7.40 -2.44
#